data_AF-A0A377K0C2-F1
#
_entry.id   AF-A0A377K0C2-F1
#
_cell.length_a   1.000
_cell.length_b   1.000
_cell.length_c   1.000
_cell.angle_alpha   90.00
_cell.angle_beta   90.00
_cell.angle_gamma   90.00
#
_symmetry.space_group_name_H-M   'P 1'
#
loop_
_entity.id
_entity.type
_entity.pdbx_description
1 polymer ?
#
loop_
_entity_poly.entity_id
_entity_poly.type
_entity_poly.pdbx_seq_one_letter_code
_entity_poly.pdbx_strand_id
1 'polypeptide(L)' 'MKVIIPLQTCSTRVPKKNIIPFYNGMSLFDIKIEQLLNSGIKPETIYISSEAQEVKSMCDDKGVNFLLRDKKINW' A
#
# COMPACT_ATOMS: atom_id res chain seq x y z
N MET A 1 17.50 0.70 -6.96
CA MET A 1 16.75 1.44 -5.92
C MET A 1 15.60 0.55 -5.45
N LYS A 2 15.26 0.57 -4.16
CA LYS A 2 14.08 -0.13 -3.62
C LYS A 2 13.17 0.88 -2.95
N VAL A 3 11.86 0.69 -3.07
CA VAL A 3 10.85 1.54 -2.43
C VAL A 3 10.08 0.71 -1.43
N ILE A 4 9.92 1.22 -0.21
CA ILE A 4 9.04 0.64 0.79
C ILE A 4 7.91 1.64 1.10
N ILE A 5 6.68 1.17 1.06
CA ILE A 5 5.49 1.95 1.38
C ILE A 5 4.84 1.33 2.61
N PRO A 6 4.90 2.00 3.78
CA PRO A 6 4.10 1.62 4.92
C PRO A 6 2.62 1.88 4.62
N LEU A 7 1.81 0.84 4.62
CA LEU A 7 0.36 0.91 4.46
C LEU A 7 -0.31 0.39 5.72
N GLN A 8 -0.85 1.31 6.50
CA GLN A 8 -1.61 1.00 7.71
C GLN A 8 -3.11 1.03 7.42
N THR A 9 -3.86 0.08 7.95
CA THR A 9 -5.34 0.07 7.88
C THR A 9 -5.98 0.62 9.17
N CYS A 10 -5.21 0.70 10.26
CA CYS A 10 -5.64 1.17 11.58
C CYS A 10 -5.66 2.71 11.76
N SER A 11 -6.08 3.44 10.73
CA SER A 11 -6.19 4.91 10.81
C SER A 11 -7.28 5.34 11.79
N THR A 12 -6.97 6.27 12.69
CA THR A 12 -7.82 6.66 13.83
C THR A 12 -8.99 7.57 13.45
N ARG A 13 -8.78 8.52 12.53
CA ARG A 13 -9.81 9.49 12.11
C ARG A 13 -10.65 8.99 10.92
N VAL A 14 -9.99 8.35 9.96
CA VAL A 14 -10.64 7.82 8.75
C VAL A 14 -10.28 6.34 8.65
N PRO A 15 -11.20 5.42 9.01
CA PRO A 15 -10.94 3.99 8.94
C PRO A 15 -10.51 3.57 7.53
N LYS A 16 -9.52 2.68 7.42
CA LYS A 16 -9.05 2.13 6.14
C LYS A 16 -8.68 3.20 5.08
N LYS A 17 -8.28 4.42 5.50
CA LYS A 17 -8.01 5.57 4.61
C LYS A 17 -7.18 5.26 3.35
N ASN A 18 -6.24 4.32 3.46
CA ASN A 18 -5.32 4.02 2.38
C ASN A 18 -5.93 3.14 1.28
N ILE A 19 -7.05 2.46 1.55
CA ILE A 19 -7.62 1.43 0.67
C ILE A 19 -9.10 1.65 0.33
N ILE A 20 -9.72 2.70 0.86
CA ILE A 20 -11.08 3.13 0.47
C ILE A 20 -11.02 4.14 -0.69
N PRO A 21 -12.11 4.32 -1.45
CA PRO A 21 -12.18 5.32 -2.51
C PRO A 21 -11.85 6.73 -2.00
N PHE A 22 -11.04 7.46 -2.77
CA PHE A 22 -10.61 8.84 -2.47
C PHE A 22 -10.83 9.78 -3.66
N TYR A 23 -10.30 9.45 -4.83
CA TYR A 23 -10.42 10.29 -6.03
C TYR A 23 -10.69 9.45 -7.26
N ASN A 24 -11.74 9.79 -8.04
CA ASN A 24 -12.16 9.06 -9.23
C ASN A 24 -12.29 7.54 -9.02
N GLY A 25 -12.80 7.13 -7.86
CA GLY A 25 -12.93 5.70 -7.49
C GLY A 25 -11.64 5.02 -7.05
N MET A 26 -10.49 5.69 -7.15
CA MET A 26 -9.19 5.18 -6.71
C MET A 26 -8.94 5.46 -5.23
N SER A 27 -8.27 4.53 -4.56
CA SER A 27 -7.76 4.73 -3.20
C SER A 27 -6.43 5.49 -3.18
N LEU A 28 -5.99 5.93 -1.99
CA LEU A 28 -4.65 6.52 -1.83
C LEU A 28 -3.54 5.53 -2.19
N PHE A 29 -3.74 4.25 -1.93
CA PHE A 29 -2.84 3.18 -2.35
C PHE A 29 -2.74 3.15 -3.88
N ASP A 30 -3.86 3.09 -4.59
CA ASP A 30 -3.89 3.03 -6.06
C ASP A 30 -3.13 4.19 -6.68
N ILE A 31 -3.45 5.41 -6.23
CA ILE A 31 -2.82 6.64 -6.72
C ILE A 31 -1.31 6.61 -6.47
N LYS A 32 -0.88 6.14 -5.30
CA LYS A 32 0.55 6.07 -4.98
C LYS A 32 1.29 5.05 -5.84
N ILE A 33 0.70 3.87 -6.07
CA ILE A 33 1.30 2.86 -6.94
C ILE A 33 1.44 3.39 -8.36
N GLU A 34 0.37 3.97 -8.92
CA GLU A 34 0.43 4.54 -10.29
C GLU A 34 1.47 5.64 -10.41
N GLN A 35 1.60 6.53 -9.42
CA GLN A 35 2.65 7.54 -9.41
C GLN A 35 4.05 6.93 -9.49
N LEU A 36 4.31 5.86 -8.75
CA LEU A 36 5.63 5.18 -8.76
C LEU A 36 5.89 4.49 -10.10
N LEU A 37 4.90 3.77 -10.61
CA LEU A 37 5.00 3.10 -11.91
C LEU A 37 5.25 4.11 -13.04
N ASN A 38 4.48 5.21 -13.05
CA ASN A 38 4.63 6.28 -14.04
C ASN A 38 5.96 7.04 -13.92
N SER A 39 6.60 7.02 -12.74
CA SER A 39 7.95 7.56 -12.55
C SER A 39 9.07 6.62 -13.03
N GLY A 40 8.74 5.45 -13.60
CA GLY A 40 9.70 4.47 -14.10
C GLY A 40 10.24 3.52 -13.03
N ILE A 41 9.64 3.49 -11.83
CA ILE A 41 10.02 2.53 -10.80
C ILE A 41 9.42 1.18 -11.13
N LYS A 42 10.29 0.16 -11.21
CA LYS A 42 9.87 -1.18 -11.59
C LYS A 42 9.07 -1.85 -10.45
N PRO A 43 7.91 -2.48 -10.75
CA PRO A 43 7.04 -3.09 -9.74
C PRO A 43 7.76 -4.04 -8.77
N GLU A 44 8.70 -4.83 -9.27
CA GLU A 44 9.47 -5.81 -8.49
C GLU A 44 10.38 -5.17 -7.44
N THR A 45 10.60 -3.85 -7.50
CA THR A 45 11.38 -3.08 -6.52
C THR A 45 10.52 -2.34 -5.49
N ILE A 46 9.20 -2.42 -5.61
CA ILE A 46 8.23 -1.78 -4.72
C ILE A 46 7.74 -2.82 -3.71
N TYR A 47 7.78 -2.44 -2.43
CA TYR A 47 7.38 -3.28 -1.31
C TYR A 47 6.34 -2.57 -0.45
N ILE A 48 5.19 -3.20 -0.24
CA ILE A 48 4.08 -2.68 0.58
C ILE A 48 4.13 -3.37 1.93
N SER A 49 4.51 -2.61 2.95
CA SER A 49 4.60 -3.12 4.32
C SER A 49 3.31 -2.83 5.06
N SER A 50 2.57 -3.87 5.43
CA SER A 50 1.26 -3.74 6.06
C SER A 50 1.03 -4.83 7.10
N GLU A 51 0.32 -4.47 8.17
CA GLU A 51 -0.15 -5.39 9.20
C GLU A 51 -1.45 -6.14 8.83
N ALA A 52 -2.04 -5.80 7.69
CA ALA A 52 -3.33 -6.29 7.26
C ALA A 52 -3.18 -7.21 6.04
N GLN A 53 -3.49 -8.50 6.23
CA GLN A 53 -3.39 -9.51 5.18
C GLN A 53 -4.29 -9.23 3.98
N GLU A 54 -5.42 -8.54 4.17
CA GLU A 54 -6.33 -8.10 3.11
C GLU A 54 -5.66 -7.21 2.05
N VAL A 55 -4.53 -6.58 2.38
CA VAL A 55 -3.76 -5.74 1.45
C VAL A 55 -2.97 -6.58 0.44
N LYS A 56 -2.73 -7.87 0.72
CA LYS A 56 -1.96 -8.73 -0.17
C LYS A 56 -2.59 -8.85 -1.55
N SER A 57 -3.90 -9.08 -1.64
CA SER A 57 -4.57 -9.20 -2.94
C SER A 57 -4.43 -7.92 -3.75
N MET A 58 -4.54 -6.75 -3.12
CA MET A 58 -4.33 -5.46 -3.77
C MET A 58 -2.90 -5.30 -4.30
N CYS A 59 -1.89 -5.86 -3.61
CA CYS A 59 -0.51 -5.85 -4.08
C CYS A 59 -0.32 -6.79 -5.28
N ASP A 60 -0.91 -7.98 -5.20
CA ASP A 60 -0.88 -8.98 -6.27
C ASP A 60 -1.51 -8.41 -7.56
N ASP A 61 -2.67 -7.74 -7.45
CA ASP A 61 -3.38 -7.08 -8.56
C ASP A 61 -2.55 -5.98 -9.25
N LYS A 62 -1.65 -5.34 -8.51
CA LYS A 62 -0.76 -4.28 -9.01
C LYS A 62 0.64 -4.78 -9.39
N GLY A 63 0.94 -6.06 -9.18
CA GLY A 63 2.25 -6.66 -9.45
C GLY A 63 3.38 -6.15 -8.55
N VAL A 64 3.06 -5.64 -7.34
CA VAL A 64 4.06 -5.16 -6.37
C VAL A 64 4.22 -6.14 -5.20
N ASN A 65 5.34 -6.07 -4.49
CA ASN A 65 5.61 -7.03 -3.43
C ASN A 65 4.85 -6.70 -2.15
N PHE A 66 4.24 -7.70 -1.51
CA PHE A 66 3.66 -7.57 -0.18
C PHE A 66 4.64 -8.02 0.90
N LEU A 67 4.79 -7.22 1.95
CA LEU A 67 5.53 -7.55 3.16
C LEU A 67 4.61 -7.49 4.37
N LEU A 68 4.25 -8.66 4.90
CA LEU A 68 3.48 -8.73 6.14
C LEU A 68 4.33 -8.18 7.30
N ARG A 69 3.76 -7.26 8.06
CA ARG A 69 4.39 -6.64 9.23
C ARG A 69 3.64 -7.07 10.49
N ASP A 70 4.36 -7.33 11.55
CA ASP A 70 3.74 -7.59 12.85
C ASP A 70 2.90 -6.40 13.31
N LYS A 71 1.74 -6.69 13.91
CA LYS A 71 0.85 -5.70 14.53
C LYS A 71 1.44 -5.04 15.78
N LYS A 72 2.67 -5.38 16.18
CA LYS A 72 3.34 -4.78 17.34
C LYS A 72 3.65 -3.31 17.05
N ILE A 73 2.69 -2.48 17.40
CA ILE A 73 2.87 -1.07 17.65
C ILE A 73 3.48 -0.98 19.06
N ASN A 74 4.80 -0.92 19.15
CA ASN A 74 5.44 -0.38 20.35
C ASN A 74 5.50 1.14 20.14
N TRP A 75 4.59 1.87 20.78
CA TRP A 75 4.81 3.29 21.10
C TRP A 75 5.32 3.36 22.53
#